data_AF-A0A1H7FHB3-F1
#
_entry.id   AF-A0A1H7FHB3-F1
#
_cell.length_a   1.000
_cell.length_b   1.000
_cell.length_c   1.000
_cell.angle_alpha   90.00
_cell.angle_beta   90.00
_cell.angle_gamma   90.00
#
_symmetry.space_group_name_H-M   'P 1'
#
loop_
_entity.id
_entity.type
_entity.pdbx_description
1 polymer ?
#
loop_
_entity_poly.entity_id
_entity_poly.type
_entity_poly.pdbx_seq_one_letter_code
_entity_poly.pdbx_strand_id
1 'polypeptide(L)'
;MANVTDLFASVYDTLARTFNTSSLPGSYFQFGWPGINLSPADFKLSDVAGAPYDANAAEETFSLLCNIAPACSPVRFDNSGFEIDDLYQILLLGAVPSGANPQNLLAFPAYKLFSDAQYELAQAQKGSNRDASVIYYPCRATPNDWYTEASARNWPTLSLNAGQIPKAAPDSPFIRLGGKQLIDQGAVKLVPAATNVGTIKAQLQTHVARDLQKQDIRGLELRSGPVAPVKPLAGLRARALDRGLAAPGQVEEGAVMTRLIASAASPLAKKDLRPIPEVARLPRLDRVDIDPGRFDVVPAKNMTLDKTLLLRRYLGEQLVPATLNTTGFSISFKYCLVNITRNWFKNALLNMRSWYTLSVPQGDYSRGTIDNNPGIFPMLPTSMLAIRDLRISASWSQADRITLRRTKYLGPFDVSASDFNQDTLRADGLQIIGWLSRLTPVLPPLSPP
;
A
#
# COMPACT_ATOMS: atom_id res chain seq x y z
N MET A 1 21.46 5.70 -29.23
CA MET A 1 21.16 6.66 -28.15
C MET A 1 20.25 5.99 -27.14
N ALA A 2 20.30 6.39 -25.87
CA ALA A 2 19.53 5.76 -24.79
C ALA A 2 18.03 5.87 -25.03
N ASN A 3 17.30 4.77 -24.84
CA ASN A 3 15.84 4.69 -24.93
C ASN A 3 15.18 4.75 -23.54
N VAL A 4 13.86 4.52 -23.49
CA VAL A 4 13.07 4.52 -22.24
C VAL A 4 13.51 3.42 -21.26
N THR A 5 13.93 2.25 -21.76
CA THR A 5 14.46 1.17 -20.91
C THR A 5 15.77 1.56 -20.26
N ASP A 6 16.67 2.16 -21.03
CA ASP A 6 17.95 2.65 -20.56
C ASP A 6 17.78 3.73 -19.47
N LEU A 7 16.81 4.63 -19.66
CA LEU A 7 16.45 5.67 -18.69
C LEU A 7 16.02 5.06 -17.36
N PHE A 8 15.02 4.17 -17.34
CA PHE A 8 14.50 3.62 -16.09
C PHE A 8 15.49 2.68 -15.40
N ALA A 9 16.25 1.90 -16.16
CA ALA A 9 17.35 1.10 -15.60
C ALA A 9 18.37 2.00 -14.90
N SER A 10 18.79 3.09 -15.54
CA SER A 10 19.78 4.02 -14.97
C SER A 10 19.26 4.75 -13.72
N VAL A 11 17.98 5.17 -13.72
CA VAL A 11 17.34 5.78 -12.54
C VAL A 11 17.27 4.77 -11.40
N TYR A 12 16.77 3.55 -11.66
CA TYR A 12 16.65 2.50 -10.65
C TYR A 12 18.01 2.15 -10.07
N ASP A 13 18.99 1.86 -10.91
CA ASP A 13 20.30 1.38 -10.48
C ASP A 13 21.06 2.47 -9.69
N THR A 14 20.87 3.75 -10.05
CA THR A 14 21.40 4.88 -9.28
C THR A 14 20.75 4.94 -7.91
N LEU A 15 19.42 4.91 -7.82
CA LEU A 15 18.70 4.96 -6.55
C LEU A 15 19.00 3.74 -5.67
N ALA A 16 18.98 2.54 -6.24
CA ALA A 16 19.27 1.29 -5.55
C ALA A 16 20.69 1.28 -4.95
N ARG A 17 21.66 1.89 -5.64
CA ARG A 17 23.03 2.11 -5.14
C ARG A 17 23.06 3.16 -4.04
N THR A 18 22.40 4.30 -4.23
CA THR A 18 22.30 5.37 -3.22
C THR A 18 21.70 4.87 -1.91
N PHE A 19 20.69 4.00 -1.97
CA PHE A 19 20.06 3.41 -0.79
C PHE A 19 20.73 2.13 -0.28
N ASN A 20 21.85 1.74 -0.90
CA ASN A 20 22.63 0.56 -0.53
C ASN A 20 21.78 -0.72 -0.41
N THR A 21 20.83 -0.90 -1.32
CA THR A 21 19.89 -2.04 -1.28
C THR A 21 20.59 -3.40 -1.33
N SER A 22 21.73 -3.49 -2.00
CA SER A 22 22.55 -4.70 -2.09
C SER A 22 23.09 -5.18 -0.74
N SER A 23 23.24 -4.30 0.25
CA SER A 23 23.72 -4.68 1.59
C SER A 23 22.60 -5.03 2.56
N LEU A 24 21.33 -5.02 2.13
CA LEU A 24 20.16 -5.24 2.96
C LEU A 24 19.44 -6.52 2.51
N PRO A 25 19.80 -7.70 3.07
CA PRO A 25 19.20 -8.96 2.68
C PRO A 25 17.67 -8.95 2.82
N GLY A 26 16.99 -9.36 1.76
CA GLY A 26 15.53 -9.40 1.72
C GLY A 26 14.84 -8.03 1.61
N SER A 27 15.59 -6.95 1.40
CA SER A 27 15.05 -5.63 1.10
C SER A 27 15.12 -5.33 -0.40
N TYR A 28 14.06 -4.74 -0.93
CA TYR A 28 13.92 -4.44 -2.35
C TYR A 28 13.48 -3.00 -2.53
N PHE A 29 14.09 -2.31 -3.49
CA PHE A 29 13.55 -1.05 -3.99
C PHE A 29 12.52 -1.35 -5.08
N GLN A 30 11.32 -0.86 -4.87
CA GLN A 30 10.17 -1.08 -5.74
C GLN A 30 9.73 0.28 -6.30
N PHE A 31 9.66 0.44 -7.62
CA PHE A 31 9.03 1.60 -8.21
C PHE A 31 7.52 1.58 -7.98
N GLY A 32 6.94 2.69 -7.54
CA GLY A 32 5.51 2.91 -7.70
C GLY A 32 5.21 3.04 -9.18
N TRP A 33 4.47 2.10 -9.76
CA TRP A 33 4.19 2.08 -11.20
C TRP A 33 2.68 1.96 -11.45
N PRO A 34 1.94 3.09 -11.51
CA PRO A 34 2.44 4.48 -11.44
C PRO A 34 2.76 4.95 -10.01
N GLY A 35 3.47 6.07 -9.91
CA GLY A 35 3.69 6.76 -8.64
C GLY A 35 2.42 7.44 -8.12
N ILE A 36 2.49 7.88 -6.86
CA ILE A 36 1.39 8.55 -6.16
C ILE A 36 1.66 10.05 -6.15
N ASN A 37 0.83 10.83 -6.82
CA ASN A 37 0.88 12.29 -6.77
C ASN A 37 0.14 12.81 -5.53
N LEU A 38 0.81 13.69 -4.77
CA LEU A 38 0.30 14.29 -3.54
C LEU A 38 0.18 15.80 -3.71
N SER A 39 -0.98 16.32 -3.32
CA SER A 39 -1.27 17.75 -3.35
C SER A 39 -0.89 18.40 -2.03
N PRO A 40 -0.57 19.71 -2.01
CA PRO A 40 -0.41 20.45 -0.76
C PRO A 40 -1.65 20.41 0.15
N ALA A 41 -2.85 20.22 -0.42
CA ALA A 41 -4.10 20.13 0.34
C ALA A 41 -4.16 18.85 1.18
N ASP A 42 -3.49 17.76 0.77
CA ASP A 42 -3.44 16.52 1.52
C ASP A 42 -2.82 16.70 2.92
N PHE A 43 -1.99 17.72 3.09
CA PHE A 43 -1.30 18.01 4.36
C PHE A 43 -1.90 19.20 5.11
N LYS A 44 -3.14 19.59 4.79
CA LYS A 44 -3.83 20.72 5.39
C LYS A 44 -5.22 20.31 5.88
N LEU A 45 -5.72 20.99 6.91
CA LEU A 45 -7.10 20.83 7.40
C LEU A 45 -8.10 21.75 6.69
N SER A 46 -7.60 22.79 6.01
CA SER A 46 -8.40 23.77 5.30
C SER A 46 -7.94 23.88 3.85
N ASP A 47 -8.92 23.90 2.94
CA ASP A 47 -8.71 24.03 1.50
C ASP A 47 -8.51 25.51 1.07
N VAL A 48 -8.52 26.45 2.03
CA VAL A 48 -8.29 27.87 1.76
C VAL A 48 -6.87 28.06 1.22
N ALA A 49 -6.76 28.81 0.12
CA ALA A 49 -5.47 29.15 -0.48
C ALA A 49 -4.54 29.79 0.56
N GLY A 50 -3.32 29.27 0.67
CA GLY A 50 -2.33 29.74 1.64
C GLY A 50 -2.48 29.21 3.07
N ALA A 51 -3.46 28.34 3.35
CA ALA A 51 -3.56 27.68 4.66
C ALA A 51 -2.23 26.99 5.03
N PRO A 52 -1.77 27.07 6.29
CA PRO A 52 -0.53 26.45 6.70
C PRO A 52 -0.66 24.92 6.65
N TYR A 53 0.49 24.28 6.49
CA TYR A 53 0.61 22.84 6.69
C TYR A 53 0.23 22.45 8.13
N ASP A 54 -0.49 21.35 8.29
CA ASP A 54 -0.92 20.83 9.59
C ASP A 54 -0.24 19.49 9.89
N ALA A 55 0.33 19.36 11.10
CA ALA A 55 1.08 18.17 11.49
C ALA A 55 0.19 16.92 11.65
N ASN A 56 -1.06 17.08 12.09
CA ASN A 56 -1.98 15.96 12.26
C ASN A 56 -2.50 15.48 10.91
N ALA A 57 -2.83 16.40 9.99
CA ALA A 57 -3.18 16.05 8.61
C ALA A 57 -2.01 15.33 7.90
N ALA A 58 -0.78 15.74 8.17
CA ALA A 58 0.40 15.09 7.62
C ALA A 58 0.68 13.71 8.23
N GLU A 59 0.52 13.55 9.55
CA GLU A 59 0.61 12.24 10.21
C GLU A 59 -0.44 11.28 9.66
N GLU A 60 -1.69 11.72 9.53
CA GLU A 60 -2.79 10.93 8.96
C GLU A 60 -2.48 10.52 7.51
N THR A 61 -2.13 11.49 6.65
CA THR A 61 -1.75 11.22 5.25
C THR A 61 -0.60 10.24 5.12
N PHE A 62 0.46 10.45 5.90
CA PHE A 62 1.60 9.55 5.92
C PHE A 62 1.22 8.14 6.41
N SER A 63 0.37 8.06 7.42
CA SER A 63 -0.11 6.79 7.97
C SER A 63 -0.92 5.99 6.96
N LEU A 64 -1.84 6.65 6.24
CA LEU A 64 -2.65 6.01 5.19
C LEU A 64 -1.77 5.49 4.03
N LEU A 65 -0.77 6.28 3.60
CA LEU A 65 0.21 5.84 2.61
C LEU A 65 1.00 4.61 3.08
N CYS A 66 1.43 4.63 4.32
CA CYS A 66 2.25 3.57 4.92
C CYS A 66 1.46 2.33 5.35
N ASN A 67 0.13 2.37 5.29
CA ASN A 67 -0.73 1.25 5.64
C ASN A 67 -0.95 0.29 4.46
N ILE A 68 -0.62 0.70 3.23
CA ILE A 68 -0.78 -0.13 2.04
C ILE A 68 0.15 -1.35 2.12
N ALA A 69 -0.43 -2.56 2.08
CA ALA A 69 0.37 -3.78 1.97
C ALA A 69 0.72 -4.05 0.49
N PRO A 70 2.01 -4.15 0.14
CA PRO A 70 2.41 -4.42 -1.23
C PRO A 70 2.20 -5.90 -1.62
N ALA A 71 1.81 -6.11 -2.87
CA ALA A 71 1.91 -7.42 -3.51
C ALA A 71 3.39 -7.83 -3.66
N CYS A 72 3.66 -9.14 -3.78
CA CYS A 72 5.02 -9.63 -3.93
C CYS A 72 5.60 -9.26 -5.31
N SER A 73 6.54 -8.33 -5.34
CA SER A 73 7.31 -8.00 -6.53
C SER A 73 8.64 -7.36 -6.14
N PRO A 74 9.77 -7.75 -6.75
CA PRO A 74 11.06 -7.15 -6.42
C PRO A 74 11.27 -5.74 -6.99
N VAL A 75 10.53 -5.36 -8.04
CA VAL A 75 10.79 -4.14 -8.81
C VAL A 75 9.61 -3.18 -8.85
N ARG A 76 8.38 -3.66 -8.62
CA ARG A 76 7.15 -2.86 -8.66
C ARG A 76 6.48 -2.86 -7.30
N PHE A 77 6.09 -1.68 -6.84
CA PHE A 77 5.18 -1.53 -5.72
C PHE A 77 3.76 -1.56 -6.30
N ASP A 78 2.97 -2.54 -5.88
CA ASP A 78 1.57 -2.67 -6.28
C ASP A 78 0.73 -2.90 -5.03
N ASN A 79 -0.37 -2.16 -4.89
CA ASN A 79 -1.26 -2.33 -3.75
C ASN A 79 -1.90 -3.74 -3.83
N SER A 80 -1.73 -4.56 -2.79
CA SER A 80 -2.33 -5.91 -2.74
C SER A 80 -3.87 -5.89 -2.56
N GLY A 81 -4.43 -4.74 -2.17
CA GLY A 81 -5.83 -4.58 -1.74
C GLY A 81 -6.03 -4.87 -0.26
N PHE A 82 -4.95 -4.98 0.51
CA PHE A 82 -4.95 -5.20 1.96
C PHE A 82 -4.13 -4.14 2.67
N GLU A 83 -4.49 -3.92 3.94
CA GLU A 83 -3.81 -2.99 4.81
C GLU A 83 -2.92 -3.71 5.85
N ILE A 84 -1.81 -3.10 6.22
CA ILE A 84 -0.81 -3.69 7.12
C ILE A 84 -1.35 -3.88 8.53
N ASP A 85 -2.19 -2.95 9.00
CA ASP A 85 -2.87 -3.04 10.28
C ASP A 85 -3.86 -4.21 10.35
N ASP A 86 -4.70 -4.40 9.35
CA ASP A 86 -5.62 -5.53 9.21
C ASP A 86 -4.84 -6.85 9.23
N LEU A 87 -3.79 -6.94 8.40
CA LEU A 87 -2.94 -8.13 8.32
C LEU A 87 -2.26 -8.40 9.67
N TYR A 88 -1.72 -7.38 10.32
CA TYR A 88 -1.10 -7.50 11.63
C TYR A 88 -2.11 -7.91 12.71
N GLN A 89 -3.32 -7.35 12.70
CA GLN A 89 -4.39 -7.72 13.61
C GLN A 89 -4.77 -9.19 13.45
N ILE A 90 -4.88 -9.69 12.22
CA ILE A 90 -5.15 -11.11 11.94
C ILE A 90 -4.04 -11.99 12.51
N LEU A 91 -2.76 -11.59 12.36
CA LEU A 91 -1.64 -12.32 12.95
C LEU A 91 -1.74 -12.36 14.48
N LEU A 92 -1.98 -11.22 15.12
CA LEU A 92 -2.08 -11.13 16.58
C LEU A 92 -3.23 -11.96 17.14
N LEU A 93 -4.41 -11.86 16.52
CA LEU A 93 -5.60 -12.59 16.94
C LEU A 93 -5.48 -14.08 16.64
N GLY A 94 -4.93 -14.44 15.48
CA GLY A 94 -4.87 -15.81 14.98
C GLY A 94 -3.76 -16.66 15.62
N ALA A 95 -2.70 -16.04 16.15
CA ALA A 95 -1.55 -16.75 16.68
C ALA A 95 -1.92 -17.69 17.84
N VAL A 96 -1.38 -18.90 17.79
CA VAL A 96 -1.43 -19.92 18.84
C VAL A 96 -0.01 -20.44 19.06
N PRO A 97 0.55 -20.35 20.28
CA PRO A 97 1.86 -20.93 20.57
C PRO A 97 1.88 -22.44 20.31
N SER A 98 2.99 -22.96 19.80
CA SER A 98 3.16 -24.40 19.59
C SER A 98 3.03 -25.16 20.92
N GLY A 99 2.24 -26.24 20.93
CA GLY A 99 1.95 -27.04 22.12
C GLY A 99 0.92 -26.43 23.08
N ALA A 100 0.37 -25.26 22.77
CA ALA A 100 -0.70 -24.67 23.56
C ALA A 100 -2.06 -25.33 23.28
N ASN A 101 -2.85 -25.46 24.33
CA ASN A 101 -4.25 -25.87 24.33
C ASN A 101 -5.05 -24.88 25.21
N PRO A 102 -6.39 -24.94 25.18
CA PRO A 102 -7.21 -23.99 25.95
C PRO A 102 -6.92 -23.97 27.45
N GLN A 103 -6.42 -25.07 28.03
CA GLN A 103 -6.14 -25.19 29.46
C GLN A 103 -4.80 -24.59 29.87
N ASN A 104 -3.80 -24.56 28.99
CA ASN A 104 -2.44 -24.12 29.30
C ASN A 104 -1.98 -22.87 28.52
N LEU A 105 -2.83 -22.29 27.67
CA LEU A 105 -2.49 -21.15 26.81
C LEU A 105 -1.82 -19.98 27.56
N LEU A 106 -2.33 -19.66 28.75
CA LEU A 106 -1.79 -18.58 29.59
C LEU A 106 -0.38 -18.85 30.13
N ALA A 107 0.06 -20.10 30.18
CA ALA A 107 1.39 -20.46 30.67
C ALA A 107 2.48 -20.19 29.61
N PHE A 108 2.12 -19.96 28.34
CA PHE A 108 3.08 -19.69 27.28
C PHE A 108 3.46 -18.20 27.26
N PRO A 109 4.75 -17.83 27.43
CA PRO A 109 5.18 -16.44 27.35
C PRO A 109 4.87 -15.79 25.99
N ALA A 110 4.89 -16.58 24.92
CA ALA A 110 4.52 -16.13 23.58
C ALA A 110 3.07 -15.60 23.53
N TYR A 111 2.13 -16.26 24.22
CA TYR A 111 0.74 -15.79 24.28
C TYR A 111 0.64 -14.40 24.90
N LYS A 112 1.38 -14.16 25.99
CA LYS A 112 1.43 -12.84 26.62
C LYS A 112 1.97 -11.78 25.65
N LEU A 113 3.03 -12.07 24.90
CA LEU A 113 3.58 -11.13 23.92
C LEU A 113 2.57 -10.75 22.82
N PHE A 114 1.80 -11.72 22.31
CA PHE A 114 0.73 -11.46 21.34
C PHE A 114 -0.41 -10.64 21.97
N SER A 115 -0.79 -10.97 23.21
CA SER A 115 -1.82 -10.22 23.96
C SER A 115 -1.41 -8.77 24.24
N ASP A 116 -0.17 -8.54 24.67
CA ASP A 116 0.36 -7.20 24.93
C ASP A 116 0.40 -6.39 23.64
N ALA A 117 0.84 -6.99 22.53
CA ALA A 117 0.83 -6.33 21.22
C ALA A 117 -0.59 -6.05 20.71
N GLN A 118 -1.57 -6.90 21.01
CA GLN A 118 -2.98 -6.66 20.68
C GLN A 118 -3.51 -5.45 21.46
N TYR A 119 -3.16 -5.34 22.74
CA TYR A 119 -3.51 -4.18 23.55
C TYR A 119 -2.86 -2.91 23.00
N GLU A 120 -1.56 -2.94 22.69
CA GLU A 120 -0.87 -1.79 22.09
C GLU A 120 -1.46 -1.37 20.75
N LEU A 121 -1.83 -2.34 19.90
CA LEU A 121 -2.52 -2.05 18.64
C LEU A 121 -3.85 -1.33 18.90
N ALA A 122 -4.69 -1.86 19.80
CA ALA A 122 -5.97 -1.25 20.13
C ALA A 122 -5.82 0.18 20.69
N GLN A 123 -4.79 0.44 21.50
CA GLN A 123 -4.51 1.77 22.06
C GLN A 123 -3.92 2.75 21.03
N ALA A 124 -3.31 2.25 19.96
CA ALA A 124 -2.66 3.09 18.95
C ALA A 124 -3.66 3.75 17.98
N GLN A 125 -4.91 3.29 17.94
CA GLN A 125 -5.93 3.82 17.03
C GLN A 125 -6.14 5.33 17.20
N LYS A 126 -6.20 6.05 16.08
CA LYS A 126 -6.57 7.46 16.03
C LYS A 126 -7.74 7.68 15.09
N GLY A 127 -8.63 8.59 15.45
CA GLY A 127 -9.66 9.09 14.53
C GLY A 127 -9.06 10.05 13.51
N SER A 128 -9.56 10.01 12.29
CA SER A 128 -9.22 10.98 11.23
C SER A 128 -9.72 12.37 11.62
N ASN A 129 -8.93 13.40 11.26
CA ASN A 129 -9.31 14.79 11.47
C ASN A 129 -10.33 15.27 10.42
N ARG A 130 -10.48 14.53 9.32
CA ARG A 130 -11.39 14.86 8.21
C ARG A 130 -12.71 14.10 8.30
N ASP A 131 -12.67 12.87 8.80
CA ASP A 131 -13.85 12.03 8.96
C ASP A 131 -13.77 11.22 10.26
N ALA A 132 -14.56 11.60 11.26
CA ALA A 132 -14.56 10.92 12.56
C ALA A 132 -14.96 9.42 12.51
N SER A 133 -15.54 8.96 11.39
CA SER A 133 -15.84 7.54 11.17
C SER A 133 -14.63 6.72 10.70
N VAL A 134 -13.56 7.38 10.28
CA VAL A 134 -12.34 6.73 9.82
C VAL A 134 -11.34 6.66 10.97
N ILE A 135 -10.81 5.45 11.18
CA ILE A 135 -9.74 5.17 12.14
C ILE A 135 -8.49 4.82 11.33
N TYR A 136 -7.34 5.29 11.79
CA TYR A 136 -6.03 4.91 11.25
C TYR A 136 -5.04 4.62 12.37
N TYR A 137 -3.94 3.95 12.02
CA TYR A 137 -2.84 3.68 12.95
C TYR A 137 -1.64 4.57 12.64
N PRO A 138 -1.22 5.43 13.58
CA PRO A 138 -0.23 6.46 13.32
C PRO A 138 1.14 5.86 12.97
N CYS A 139 1.70 6.32 11.86
CA CYS A 139 3.07 6.09 11.44
C CYS A 139 3.87 7.40 11.59
N ARG A 140 5.14 7.30 11.98
CA ARG A 140 6.04 8.47 12.07
C ARG A 140 7.02 8.47 10.91
N ALA A 141 7.12 9.63 10.25
CA ALA A 141 8.05 9.88 9.17
C ALA A 141 9.39 10.37 9.70
N THR A 142 10.49 9.98 9.04
CA THR A 142 11.79 10.62 9.22
C THR A 142 12.42 10.86 7.85
N PRO A 143 12.67 12.13 7.45
CA PRO A 143 12.39 13.35 8.22
C PRO A 143 10.88 13.61 8.39
N ASN A 144 10.49 14.32 9.45
CA ASN A 144 9.08 14.53 9.80
C ASN A 144 8.39 15.61 8.95
N ASP A 145 9.16 16.49 8.31
CA ASP A 145 8.73 17.63 7.52
C ASP A 145 8.89 17.42 6.00
N TRP A 146 9.05 16.15 5.58
CA TRP A 146 9.26 15.72 4.20
C TRP A 146 8.18 16.23 3.20
N TYR A 147 7.02 16.61 3.67
CA TYR A 147 5.93 17.07 2.82
C TYR A 147 5.95 18.59 2.57
N THR A 148 6.78 19.34 3.30
CA THR A 148 6.79 20.80 3.20
C THR A 148 7.69 21.31 2.07
N GLU A 149 7.30 22.43 1.46
CA GLU A 149 8.11 23.08 0.41
C GLU A 149 9.43 23.64 0.93
N ALA A 150 9.49 24.04 2.20
CA ALA A 150 10.70 24.57 2.81
C ALA A 150 11.78 23.48 2.89
N SER A 151 11.43 22.30 3.38
CA SER A 151 12.34 21.16 3.52
C SER A 151 12.78 20.63 2.16
N ALA A 152 11.87 20.64 1.18
CA ALA A 152 12.17 20.25 -0.20
C ALA A 152 13.27 21.09 -0.89
N ARG A 153 13.56 22.31 -0.40
CA ARG A 153 14.68 23.12 -0.92
C ARG A 153 16.04 22.49 -0.66
N ASN A 154 16.16 21.71 0.41
CA ASN A 154 17.40 21.10 0.87
C ASN A 154 17.54 19.64 0.44
N TRP A 155 16.60 19.12 -0.35
CA TRP A 155 16.65 17.76 -0.85
C TRP A 155 17.79 17.58 -1.86
N PRO A 156 18.52 16.45 -1.79
CA PRO A 156 19.50 16.13 -2.82
C PRO A 156 18.83 16.00 -4.19
N THR A 157 19.57 16.38 -5.23
CA THR A 157 19.12 16.27 -6.62
C THR A 157 19.76 15.04 -7.26
N LEU A 158 18.92 14.18 -7.84
CA LEU A 158 19.37 13.21 -8.82
C LEU A 158 19.32 13.88 -10.19
N SER A 159 20.41 13.82 -10.95
CA SER A 159 20.49 14.33 -12.32
C SER A 159 21.28 13.38 -13.18
N LEU A 160 20.65 12.89 -14.26
CA LEU A 160 21.25 12.02 -15.25
C LEU A 160 21.09 12.67 -16.61
N ASN A 161 22.20 13.10 -17.20
CA ASN A 161 22.25 13.62 -18.56
C ASN A 161 22.27 12.47 -19.57
N ALA A 162 21.97 12.76 -20.85
CA ALA A 162 21.93 11.76 -21.90
C ALA A 162 23.22 10.94 -22.06
N GLY A 163 24.39 11.54 -21.83
CA GLY A 163 25.67 10.83 -21.84
C GLY A 163 25.93 9.92 -20.63
N GLN A 164 25.18 10.10 -19.53
CA GLN A 164 25.29 9.34 -18.30
C GLN A 164 24.29 8.19 -18.21
N ILE A 165 23.43 8.02 -19.22
CA ILE A 165 22.44 6.95 -19.32
C ILE A 165 23.00 5.92 -20.32
N PRO A 166 23.75 4.91 -19.85
CA PRO A 166 24.24 3.84 -20.71
C PRO A 166 23.07 2.97 -21.17
N LYS A 167 23.32 2.15 -22.20
CA LYS A 167 22.40 1.07 -22.54
C LYS A 167 22.25 0.13 -21.34
N ALA A 168 21.02 -0.25 -21.01
CA ALA A 168 20.75 -1.15 -19.91
C ALA A 168 21.46 -2.49 -20.14
N ALA A 169 22.39 -2.81 -19.24
CA ALA A 169 23.11 -4.08 -19.29
C ALA A 169 22.18 -5.22 -18.82
N PRO A 170 22.31 -6.45 -19.35
CA PRO A 170 21.47 -7.58 -18.92
C PRO A 170 21.56 -7.91 -17.43
N ASP A 171 22.69 -7.56 -16.78
CA ASP A 171 22.99 -7.77 -15.37
C ASP A 171 22.61 -6.58 -14.46
N SER A 172 22.09 -5.49 -15.04
CA SER A 172 21.49 -4.38 -14.30
C SER A 172 20.51 -4.91 -13.24
N PRO A 173 20.58 -4.44 -11.97
CA PRO A 173 19.59 -4.75 -10.95
C PRO A 173 18.15 -4.61 -11.43
N PHE A 174 17.83 -3.50 -12.11
CA PHE A 174 16.49 -3.30 -12.67
C PHE A 174 16.06 -4.40 -13.64
N ILE A 175 16.94 -4.78 -14.58
CA ILE A 175 16.63 -5.79 -15.60
C ILE A 175 16.49 -7.18 -14.97
N ARG A 176 17.41 -7.56 -14.08
CA ARG A 176 17.37 -8.87 -13.37
C ARG A 176 16.12 -9.06 -12.53
N LEU A 177 15.60 -7.98 -11.94
CA LEU A 177 14.39 -8.00 -11.13
C LEU A 177 13.09 -7.89 -11.96
N GLY A 178 13.17 -8.01 -13.29
CA GLY A 178 12.00 -8.01 -14.17
C GLY A 178 11.55 -6.63 -14.66
N GLY A 179 12.37 -5.59 -14.46
CA GLY A 179 12.06 -4.22 -14.89
C GLY A 179 11.79 -4.08 -16.40
N LYS A 180 12.39 -4.93 -17.25
CA LYS A 180 12.05 -4.96 -18.68
C LYS A 180 10.59 -5.35 -18.91
N GLN A 181 10.10 -6.39 -18.23
CA GLN A 181 8.70 -6.83 -18.36
C GLN A 181 7.75 -5.72 -17.90
N LEU A 182 8.12 -4.97 -16.86
CA LEU A 182 7.36 -3.82 -16.39
C LEU A 182 7.23 -2.72 -17.46
N ILE A 183 8.31 -2.45 -18.21
CA ILE A 183 8.29 -1.50 -19.32
C ILE A 183 7.46 -2.02 -20.48
N ASP A 184 7.60 -3.31 -20.82
CA ASP A 184 6.85 -3.96 -21.89
C ASP A 184 5.33 -3.97 -21.60
N GLN A 185 4.92 -3.98 -20.33
CA GLN A 185 3.51 -3.83 -19.90
C GLN A 185 2.94 -2.41 -20.07
N GLY A 186 3.78 -1.45 -20.47
CA GLY A 186 3.40 -0.08 -20.77
C GLY A 186 4.05 0.92 -19.82
N ALA A 187 5.21 1.43 -20.24
CA ALA A 187 5.85 2.57 -19.61
C ALA A 187 5.13 3.89 -19.85
N VAL A 188 4.28 4.00 -20.88
CA VAL A 188 3.50 5.20 -21.12
C VAL A 188 2.03 4.86 -21.05
N LYS A 189 1.28 5.62 -20.26
CA LYS A 189 -0.16 5.45 -20.10
C LYS A 189 -0.86 6.75 -20.48
N LEU A 190 -1.74 6.68 -21.47
CA LEU A 190 -2.47 7.82 -22.02
C LEU A 190 -3.90 7.88 -21.47
N VAL A 191 -4.40 9.10 -21.30
CA VAL A 191 -5.82 9.35 -21.07
C VAL A 191 -6.61 8.94 -22.33
N PRO A 192 -7.68 8.12 -22.22
CA PRO A 192 -8.53 7.74 -23.34
C PRO A 192 -9.10 8.94 -24.11
N ALA A 193 -9.36 8.79 -25.41
CA ALA A 193 -9.86 9.90 -26.25
C ALA A 193 -11.34 10.21 -26.01
N ALA A 194 -12.13 9.22 -25.56
CA ALA A 194 -13.54 9.36 -25.24
C ALA A 194 -13.71 9.43 -23.72
N THR A 195 -13.92 10.63 -23.18
CA THR A 195 -13.94 10.91 -21.74
C THR A 195 -15.34 11.25 -21.25
N ASN A 196 -16.35 10.46 -21.64
CA ASN A 196 -17.66 10.60 -21.00
C ASN A 196 -17.57 10.03 -19.58
N VAL A 197 -17.83 10.86 -18.58
CA VAL A 197 -17.79 10.50 -17.15
C VAL A 197 -18.65 9.26 -16.85
N GLY A 198 -19.81 9.12 -17.50
CA GLY A 198 -20.67 7.95 -17.34
C GLY A 198 -20.01 6.64 -17.76
N THR A 199 -19.28 6.65 -18.87
CA THR A 199 -18.51 5.48 -19.34
C THR A 199 -17.37 5.15 -18.39
N ILE A 200 -16.64 6.17 -17.92
CA ILE A 200 -15.54 6.00 -16.95
C ILE A 200 -16.07 5.37 -15.66
N LYS A 201 -17.19 5.87 -15.13
CA LYS A 201 -17.84 5.33 -13.92
C LYS A 201 -18.32 3.89 -14.12
N ALA A 202 -18.91 3.55 -15.27
CA ALA A 202 -19.37 2.20 -15.55
C ALA A 202 -18.20 1.19 -15.64
N GLN A 203 -17.09 1.59 -16.27
CA GLN A 203 -15.88 0.77 -16.30
C GLN A 203 -15.28 0.61 -14.89
N LEU A 204 -15.23 1.70 -14.11
CA LEU A 204 -14.76 1.68 -12.73
C LEU A 204 -15.57 0.69 -11.88
N GLN A 205 -16.90 0.72 -11.97
CA GLN A 205 -17.80 -0.25 -11.33
C GLN A 205 -17.47 -1.69 -11.72
N THR A 206 -17.17 -1.93 -13.00
CA THR A 206 -16.82 -3.26 -13.51
C THR A 206 -15.48 -3.75 -12.94
N HIS A 207 -14.47 -2.88 -12.84
CA HIS A 207 -13.17 -3.22 -12.25
C HIS A 207 -13.30 -3.54 -10.75
N VAL A 208 -14.03 -2.70 -10.01
CA VAL A 208 -14.31 -2.91 -8.57
C VAL A 208 -15.04 -4.23 -8.33
N ALA A 209 -16.08 -4.53 -9.11
CA ALA A 209 -16.82 -5.78 -9.00
C ALA A 209 -15.95 -7.02 -9.31
N ARG A 210 -15.08 -6.92 -10.31
CA ARG A 210 -14.15 -7.99 -10.68
C ARG A 210 -13.13 -8.27 -9.57
N ASP A 211 -12.60 -7.22 -8.93
CA ASP A 211 -11.60 -7.40 -7.88
C ASP A 211 -12.21 -8.03 -6.61
N LEU A 212 -13.41 -7.58 -6.23
CA LEU A 212 -14.20 -8.21 -5.17
C LEU A 212 -14.40 -9.71 -5.42
N GLN A 213 -14.75 -10.11 -6.65
CA GLN A 213 -14.89 -11.52 -7.02
C GLN A 213 -13.57 -12.29 -6.91
N LYS A 214 -12.45 -11.72 -7.38
CA LYS A 214 -11.13 -12.37 -7.30
C LYS A 214 -10.70 -12.61 -5.86
N GLN A 215 -10.96 -11.67 -4.97
CA GLN A 215 -10.59 -11.78 -3.56
C GLN A 215 -11.46 -12.79 -2.81
N ASP A 216 -12.73 -12.91 -3.16
CA ASP A 216 -13.60 -13.97 -2.64
C ASP A 216 -13.10 -15.36 -3.09
N ILE A 217 -12.67 -15.50 -4.35
CA ILE A 217 -12.08 -16.74 -4.89
C ILE A 217 -10.74 -17.06 -4.20
N ARG A 218 -9.86 -16.08 -3.96
CA ARG A 218 -8.63 -16.32 -3.17
C ARG A 218 -8.96 -16.78 -1.76
N GLY A 219 -9.99 -16.23 -1.13
CA GLY A 219 -10.52 -16.70 0.14
C GLY A 219 -11.10 -18.12 0.11
N LEU A 220 -11.42 -18.66 -1.07
CA LEU A 220 -11.86 -20.04 -1.30
C LEU A 220 -10.70 -20.99 -1.65
N GLU A 221 -9.71 -20.55 -2.43
CA GLU A 221 -8.52 -21.36 -2.78
C GLU A 221 -7.59 -21.60 -1.57
N LEU A 222 -7.55 -20.66 -0.63
CA LEU A 222 -6.92 -20.85 0.69
C LEU A 222 -7.65 -21.90 1.56
N ARG A 223 -8.79 -22.45 1.11
CA ARG A 223 -9.57 -23.50 1.81
C ARG A 223 -9.29 -24.92 1.30
N SER A 224 -8.05 -25.29 0.98
CA SER A 224 -7.73 -26.68 0.58
C SER A 224 -7.75 -27.68 1.76
N GLY A 225 -8.87 -27.70 2.49
CA GLY A 225 -9.29 -28.74 3.44
C GLY A 225 -10.83 -28.84 3.44
N PRO A 226 -11.41 -30.04 3.55
CA PRO A 226 -12.86 -30.22 3.44
C PRO A 226 -13.61 -29.48 4.55
N VAL A 227 -14.45 -28.51 4.17
CA VAL A 227 -15.28 -27.74 5.10
C VAL A 227 -16.65 -28.41 5.23
N ALA A 228 -16.96 -28.93 6.41
CA ALA A 228 -18.32 -29.37 6.74
C ALA A 228 -19.29 -28.17 6.79
N PRO A 229 -20.55 -28.32 6.35
CA PRO A 229 -21.51 -27.22 6.32
C PRO A 229 -21.87 -26.77 7.75
N VAL A 230 -21.76 -25.47 8.01
CA VAL A 230 -22.12 -24.87 9.30
C VAL A 230 -23.56 -24.35 9.24
N LYS A 231 -24.38 -24.73 10.23
CA LYS A 231 -25.74 -24.19 10.44
C LYS A 231 -25.68 -22.72 10.89
N PRO A 232 -26.60 -21.86 10.44
CA PRO A 232 -26.61 -20.45 10.82
C PRO A 232 -26.89 -20.27 12.33
N LEU A 233 -26.11 -19.38 12.94
CA LEU A 233 -26.15 -19.08 14.38
C LEU A 233 -27.28 -18.09 14.69
N ALA A 234 -28.53 -18.56 14.71
CA ALA A 234 -29.71 -17.74 15.02
C ALA A 234 -29.95 -17.50 16.52
N GLY A 235 -29.11 -18.04 17.42
CA GLY A 235 -29.43 -18.13 18.86
C GLY A 235 -28.94 -17.00 19.79
N LEU A 236 -28.11 -16.06 19.34
CA LEU A 236 -27.43 -15.12 20.25
C LEU A 236 -28.04 -13.71 20.35
N ARG A 237 -29.05 -13.37 19.54
CA ARG A 237 -29.65 -12.01 19.55
C ARG A 237 -30.79 -11.79 20.55
N ALA A 238 -31.34 -12.82 21.19
CA ALA A 238 -32.58 -12.69 21.95
C ALA A 238 -32.43 -12.55 23.48
N ARG A 239 -31.23 -12.52 24.07
CA ARG A 239 -31.07 -12.48 25.54
C ARG A 239 -30.51 -11.18 26.12
N ALA A 240 -30.13 -10.21 25.29
CA ALA A 240 -29.53 -8.96 25.77
C ALA A 240 -30.54 -7.84 26.07
N LEU A 241 -31.82 -8.01 25.74
CA LEU A 241 -32.85 -6.96 25.87
C LEU A 241 -33.78 -7.11 27.07
N ASP A 242 -33.59 -8.11 27.94
CA ASP A 242 -34.54 -8.44 29.02
C ASP A 242 -33.98 -8.26 30.45
N ARG A 243 -32.88 -7.51 30.60
CA ARG A 243 -32.39 -7.10 31.94
C ARG A 243 -32.28 -5.59 31.99
N GLY A 244 -33.19 -5.00 32.76
CA GLY A 244 -33.24 -3.57 33.05
C GLY A 244 -31.92 -3.03 33.59
N LEU A 245 -31.75 -1.72 33.44
CA LEU A 245 -30.62 -0.91 33.87
C LEU A 245 -30.36 -1.11 35.37
N ALA A 246 -29.48 -2.05 35.71
CA ALA A 246 -28.89 -2.17 37.03
C ALA A 246 -27.56 -1.40 37.05
N ALA A 247 -27.27 -0.79 38.20
CA ALA A 247 -26.10 -0.01 38.57
C ALA A 247 -24.76 -0.58 38.06
N PRO A 248 -23.69 0.23 37.94
CA PRO A 248 -22.40 -0.21 37.39
C PRO A 248 -21.80 -1.31 38.28
N GLY A 249 -22.04 -2.56 37.90
CA GLY A 249 -21.42 -3.71 38.53
C GLY A 249 -19.93 -3.69 38.20
N GLN A 250 -19.09 -3.83 39.23
CA GLN A 250 -17.68 -4.13 39.04
C GLN A 250 -17.60 -5.38 38.16
N VAL A 251 -17.09 -5.20 36.95
CA VAL A 251 -16.80 -6.30 36.05
C VAL A 251 -15.66 -7.08 36.71
N GLU A 252 -15.95 -8.28 37.22
CA GLU A 252 -14.90 -9.18 37.68
C GLU A 252 -13.94 -9.44 36.52
N GLU A 253 -12.77 -8.81 36.59
CA GLU A 253 -11.68 -8.88 35.60
C GLU A 253 -11.38 -10.33 35.19
N GLY A 254 -11.48 -11.27 36.16
CA GLY A 254 -11.28 -12.70 35.94
C GLY A 254 -12.32 -13.35 35.00
N ALA A 255 -13.59 -12.99 35.08
CA ALA A 255 -14.64 -13.60 34.27
C ALA A 255 -14.59 -13.11 32.81
N VAL A 256 -14.26 -11.83 32.60
CA VAL A 256 -14.05 -11.25 31.26
C VAL A 256 -12.77 -11.79 30.65
N MET A 257 -11.68 -11.86 31.41
CA MET A 257 -10.43 -12.46 30.95
C MET A 257 -10.64 -13.93 30.59
N THR A 258 -11.35 -14.72 31.41
CA THR A 258 -11.66 -16.13 31.12
C THR A 258 -12.50 -16.28 29.84
N ARG A 259 -13.46 -15.39 29.60
CA ARG A 259 -14.25 -15.38 28.34
C ARG A 259 -13.41 -14.97 27.14
N LEU A 260 -12.50 -14.00 27.29
CA LEU A 260 -11.55 -13.60 26.26
C LEU A 260 -10.58 -14.73 25.93
N ILE A 261 -10.06 -15.43 26.93
CA ILE A 261 -9.20 -16.62 26.76
C ILE A 261 -9.98 -17.74 26.08
N ALA A 262 -11.21 -18.03 26.50
CA ALA A 262 -12.05 -19.04 25.87
C ALA A 262 -12.41 -18.68 24.42
N SER A 263 -12.61 -17.39 24.12
CA SER A 263 -12.83 -16.88 22.76
C SER A 263 -11.55 -16.95 21.92
N ALA A 264 -10.40 -16.50 22.44
CA ALA A 264 -9.10 -16.59 21.78
C ALA A 264 -8.62 -18.04 21.60
N ALA A 265 -9.07 -18.97 22.44
CA ALA A 265 -8.82 -20.40 22.29
C ALA A 265 -9.87 -21.11 21.41
N SER A 266 -11.01 -20.47 21.11
CA SER A 266 -12.10 -21.07 20.34
C SER A 266 -11.80 -21.04 18.85
N PRO A 267 -11.77 -22.21 18.17
CA PRO A 267 -11.65 -22.28 16.72
C PRO A 267 -12.79 -21.53 15.99
N LEU A 268 -13.97 -21.45 16.59
CA LEU A 268 -15.13 -20.76 16.00
C LEU A 268 -14.97 -19.23 16.00
N ALA A 269 -14.38 -18.65 17.06
CA ALA A 269 -14.13 -17.20 17.13
C ALA A 269 -13.00 -16.79 16.18
N LYS A 270 -12.08 -17.71 15.87
CA LYS A 270 -10.96 -17.51 14.94
C LYS A 270 -11.29 -17.84 13.48
N LYS A 271 -12.39 -18.57 13.24
CA LYS A 271 -12.80 -19.05 11.90
C LYS A 271 -13.12 -17.92 10.91
N ASP A 272 -13.49 -16.75 11.43
CA ASP A 272 -13.94 -15.60 10.63
C ASP A 272 -12.93 -14.44 10.63
N LEU A 273 -11.69 -14.65 11.10
CA LEU A 273 -10.61 -13.69 10.93
C LEU A 273 -10.16 -13.67 9.48
N ARG A 274 -10.89 -12.94 8.63
CA ARG A 274 -10.52 -12.69 7.24
C ARG A 274 -10.17 -11.22 7.07
N PRO A 275 -9.13 -10.92 6.29
CA PRO A 275 -8.89 -9.54 5.90
C PRO A 275 -10.10 -9.08 5.09
N ILE A 276 -10.66 -7.94 5.47
CA ILE A 276 -11.68 -7.26 4.67
C ILE A 276 -10.92 -6.50 3.61
N PRO A 277 -11.07 -6.85 2.32
CA PRO A 277 -10.31 -6.14 1.31
C PRO A 277 -10.70 -4.67 1.23
N GLU A 278 -9.72 -3.80 0.91
CA GLU A 278 -9.93 -2.35 0.83
C GLU A 278 -11.08 -1.99 -0.12
N VAL A 279 -11.24 -2.75 -1.22
CA VAL A 279 -12.28 -2.53 -2.23
C VAL A 279 -13.70 -2.69 -1.65
N ALA A 280 -13.88 -3.51 -0.61
CA ALA A 280 -15.16 -3.65 0.07
C ALA A 280 -15.52 -2.41 0.93
N ARG A 281 -14.53 -1.56 1.23
CA ARG A 281 -14.68 -0.32 2.02
C ARG A 281 -14.92 0.92 1.14
N LEU A 282 -14.94 0.76 -0.19
CA LEU A 282 -15.17 1.88 -1.10
C LEU A 282 -16.56 2.50 -0.94
N PRO A 283 -16.67 3.84 -1.05
CA PRO A 283 -17.96 4.50 -1.06
C PRO A 283 -18.75 4.11 -2.32
N ARG A 284 -20.06 4.38 -2.30
CA ARG A 284 -20.86 4.23 -3.51
C ARG A 284 -20.34 5.17 -4.60
N LEU A 285 -20.05 4.59 -5.77
CA LEU A 285 -19.38 5.28 -6.90
C LEU A 285 -20.24 6.36 -7.57
N ASP A 286 -21.54 6.39 -7.32
CA ASP A 286 -22.45 7.45 -7.75
C ASP A 286 -22.06 8.82 -7.17
N ARG A 287 -21.50 8.84 -5.95
CA ARG A 287 -21.07 10.04 -5.22
C ARG A 287 -19.62 10.47 -5.48
N VAL A 288 -18.91 9.75 -6.34
CA VAL A 288 -17.50 10.05 -6.67
C VAL A 288 -17.46 10.97 -7.88
N ASP A 289 -16.84 12.13 -7.74
CA ASP A 289 -16.62 13.04 -8.87
C ASP A 289 -15.28 12.73 -9.57
N ILE A 290 -15.29 12.77 -10.89
CA ILE A 290 -14.13 12.45 -11.74
C ILE A 290 -13.90 13.63 -12.68
N ASP A 291 -12.66 14.11 -12.74
CA ASP A 291 -12.21 15.04 -13.76
C ASP A 291 -11.85 14.24 -15.03
N PRO A 292 -12.66 14.30 -16.10
CA PRO A 292 -12.41 13.55 -17.32
C PRO A 292 -11.15 14.02 -18.06
N GLY A 293 -10.75 15.29 -17.92
CA GLY A 293 -9.59 15.85 -18.60
C GLY A 293 -8.27 15.43 -17.97
N ARG A 294 -8.25 15.34 -16.62
CA ARG A 294 -7.09 14.86 -15.86
C ARG A 294 -7.10 13.35 -15.61
N PHE A 295 -8.22 12.69 -15.91
CA PHE A 295 -8.48 11.30 -15.58
C PHE A 295 -8.15 11.00 -14.12
N ASP A 296 -8.68 11.84 -13.23
CA ASP A 296 -8.41 11.80 -11.81
C ASP A 296 -9.70 11.95 -11.00
N VAL A 297 -9.68 11.43 -9.77
CA VAL A 297 -10.76 11.61 -8.81
C VAL A 297 -10.69 13.02 -8.25
N VAL A 298 -11.80 13.73 -8.24
CA VAL A 298 -11.92 15.00 -7.53
C VAL A 298 -12.15 14.67 -6.05
N PRO A 299 -11.21 14.99 -5.14
CA PRO A 299 -11.36 14.63 -3.74
C PRO A 299 -12.59 15.31 -3.15
N ALA A 300 -13.56 14.50 -2.72
CA ALA A 300 -14.67 15.00 -1.91
C ALA A 300 -14.16 15.30 -0.49
N LYS A 301 -14.76 16.28 0.18
CA LYS A 301 -14.35 16.74 1.53
C LYS A 301 -14.22 15.62 2.57
N ASN A 302 -15.02 14.56 2.44
CA ASN A 302 -15.06 13.44 3.38
C ASN A 302 -14.41 12.16 2.82
N MET A 303 -13.72 12.24 1.68
CA MET A 303 -13.04 11.08 1.12
C MET A 303 -11.59 11.05 1.59
N THR A 304 -11.23 9.96 2.25
CA THR A 304 -9.88 9.75 2.75
C THR A 304 -8.91 9.37 1.63
N LEU A 305 -7.61 9.53 1.90
CA LEU A 305 -6.58 9.34 0.89
C LEU A 305 -6.52 7.90 0.39
N ASP A 306 -6.62 6.91 1.28
CA ASP A 306 -6.67 5.47 0.95
C ASP A 306 -7.74 5.14 -0.10
N LYS A 307 -8.98 5.60 0.11
CA LYS A 307 -10.09 5.46 -0.87
C LYS A 307 -9.77 6.15 -2.18
N THR A 308 -9.19 7.34 -2.13
CA THR A 308 -8.80 8.12 -3.32
C THR A 308 -7.72 7.37 -4.12
N LEU A 309 -6.70 6.82 -3.46
CA LEU A 309 -5.63 6.05 -4.08
C LEU A 309 -6.15 4.76 -4.71
N LEU A 310 -7.07 4.06 -4.02
CA LEU A 310 -7.68 2.86 -4.55
C LEU A 310 -8.53 3.15 -5.80
N LEU A 311 -9.31 4.24 -5.80
CA LEU A 311 -10.06 4.67 -6.99
C LEU A 311 -9.12 5.08 -8.14
N ARG A 312 -8.04 5.82 -7.84
CA ARG A 312 -7.01 6.18 -8.81
C ARG A 312 -6.34 4.96 -9.44
N ARG A 313 -6.08 3.91 -8.67
CA ARG A 313 -5.59 2.62 -9.20
C ARG A 313 -6.53 2.06 -10.26
N TYR A 314 -7.82 1.96 -9.95
CA TYR A 314 -8.80 1.41 -10.89
C TYR A 314 -9.03 2.30 -12.11
N LEU A 315 -8.92 3.63 -11.96
CA LEU A 315 -8.84 4.53 -13.10
C LEU A 315 -7.58 4.23 -13.93
N GLY A 316 -6.43 4.04 -13.30
CA GLY A 316 -5.18 3.70 -13.97
C GLY A 316 -5.28 2.45 -14.87
N GLU A 317 -6.12 1.47 -14.51
CA GLU A 317 -6.38 0.28 -15.34
C GLU A 317 -7.08 0.59 -16.67
N GLN A 318 -7.81 1.71 -16.76
CA GLN A 318 -8.53 2.15 -17.96
C GLN A 318 -7.63 2.95 -18.93
N LEU A 319 -6.40 3.28 -18.54
CA LEU A 319 -5.49 4.05 -19.36
C LEU A 319 -4.91 3.23 -20.52
N VAL A 320 -4.72 3.89 -21.66
CA VAL A 320 -4.25 3.24 -22.89
C VAL A 320 -2.72 3.18 -22.90
N PRO A 321 -2.09 1.99 -23.02
CA PRO A 321 -0.65 1.91 -23.14
C PRO A 321 -0.17 2.51 -24.47
N ALA A 322 0.97 3.18 -24.44
CA ALA A 322 1.63 3.73 -25.62
C ALA A 322 3.14 3.48 -25.59
N THR A 323 3.77 3.66 -26.74
CA THR A 323 5.23 3.57 -26.90
C THR A 323 5.77 4.93 -27.34
N LEU A 324 6.99 5.23 -26.91
CA LEU A 324 7.74 6.41 -27.35
C LEU A 324 8.93 5.94 -28.16
N ASN A 325 9.16 6.58 -29.31
CA ASN A 325 10.31 6.28 -30.17
C ASN A 325 11.45 7.30 -30.00
N THR A 326 11.39 8.07 -28.90
CA THR A 326 12.37 9.10 -28.57
C THR A 326 13.63 8.49 -27.95
N THR A 327 14.77 9.16 -28.18
CA THR A 327 16.05 8.84 -27.55
C THR A 327 16.70 10.10 -26.98
N GLY A 328 17.84 9.94 -26.30
CA GLY A 328 18.60 11.07 -25.76
C GLY A 328 17.97 11.65 -24.50
N PHE A 329 17.37 10.79 -23.68
CA PHE A 329 16.74 11.19 -22.42
C PHE A 329 17.75 11.82 -21.46
N SER A 330 17.30 12.81 -20.70
CA SER A 330 17.90 13.28 -19.47
C SER A 330 16.79 13.46 -18.43
N ILE A 331 17.12 13.22 -17.17
CA ILE A 331 16.17 13.34 -16.07
C ILE A 331 16.82 14.02 -14.88
N SER A 332 16.09 14.92 -14.23
CA SER A 332 16.48 15.45 -12.94
C SER A 332 15.29 15.64 -12.01
N PHE A 333 15.47 15.35 -10.73
CA PHE A 333 14.49 15.65 -9.69
C PHE A 333 15.19 15.73 -8.33
N LYS A 334 14.57 16.44 -7.41
CA LYS A 334 14.93 16.38 -5.98
C LYS A 334 14.27 15.19 -5.34
N TYR A 335 14.93 14.54 -4.39
CA TYR A 335 14.38 13.36 -3.72
C TYR A 335 14.62 13.36 -2.22
N CYS A 336 13.73 12.70 -1.49
CA CYS A 336 13.85 12.43 -0.07
C CYS A 336 13.41 10.98 0.21
N LEU A 337 14.31 10.22 0.84
CA LEU A 337 13.96 8.93 1.40
C LEU A 337 13.34 9.14 2.77
N VAL A 338 12.06 8.78 2.90
CA VAL A 338 11.29 8.94 4.14
C VAL A 338 11.17 7.59 4.82
N ASN A 339 11.78 7.45 6.00
CA ASN A 339 11.72 6.23 6.79
C ASN A 339 10.40 6.14 7.55
N ILE A 340 9.87 4.92 7.64
CA ILE A 340 8.57 4.62 8.25
C ILE A 340 8.80 3.96 9.62
N THR A 341 8.27 4.58 10.67
CA THR A 341 8.25 4.01 12.02
C THR A 341 6.82 3.68 12.44
N ARG A 342 6.56 2.42 12.77
CA ARG A 342 5.25 1.91 13.24
C ARG A 342 5.37 1.43 14.68
N ASN A 343 5.05 2.28 15.66
CA ASN A 343 5.20 1.93 17.07
C ASN A 343 4.28 0.79 17.52
N TRP A 344 3.12 0.68 16.86
CA TRP A 344 2.10 -0.35 17.07
C TRP A 344 2.46 -1.70 16.44
N PHE A 345 3.45 -1.76 15.54
CA PHE A 345 3.82 -2.96 14.81
C PHE A 345 5.09 -3.60 15.39
N LYS A 346 4.99 -4.79 15.97
CA LYS A 346 6.14 -5.49 16.57
C LYS A 346 6.71 -6.52 15.60
N ASN A 347 7.74 -6.12 14.84
CA ASN A 347 8.42 -7.00 13.90
C ASN A 347 9.01 -8.26 14.57
N ALA A 348 9.36 -8.20 15.86
CA ALA A 348 9.85 -9.36 16.60
C ALA A 348 8.84 -10.52 16.61
N LEU A 349 7.53 -10.23 16.68
CA LEU A 349 6.48 -11.26 16.69
C LEU A 349 6.41 -12.04 15.38
N LEU A 350 6.56 -11.35 14.25
CA LEU A 350 6.60 -11.99 12.94
C LEU A 350 7.78 -12.96 12.81
N ASN A 351 8.89 -12.69 13.51
CA ASN A 351 10.10 -13.51 13.45
C ASN A 351 10.12 -14.64 14.49
N MET A 352 9.14 -14.72 15.40
CA MET A 352 9.01 -15.84 16.34
C MET A 352 8.65 -17.10 15.57
N ARG A 353 9.34 -18.22 15.82
CA ARG A 353 9.14 -19.49 15.08
C ARG A 353 8.19 -20.48 15.76
N SER A 354 7.69 -20.14 16.94
CA SER A 354 6.99 -21.07 17.84
C SER A 354 5.49 -20.83 17.90
N TRP A 355 4.85 -20.45 16.78
CA TRP A 355 3.41 -20.23 16.70
C TRP A 355 2.83 -20.67 15.36
N TYR A 356 1.52 -20.89 15.32
CA TYR A 356 0.76 -21.21 14.12
C TYR A 356 -0.58 -20.47 14.17
N THR A 357 -1.36 -20.52 13.09
CA THR A 357 -2.76 -20.09 13.08
C THR A 357 -3.68 -21.27 12.75
N LEU A 358 -4.88 -21.28 13.31
CA LEU A 358 -5.82 -22.40 13.12
C LEU A 358 -6.28 -22.48 11.67
N SER A 359 -6.25 -23.68 11.09
CA SER A 359 -6.72 -23.95 9.71
C SER A 359 -5.94 -23.25 8.60
N VAL A 360 -4.75 -22.74 8.88
CA VAL A 360 -3.90 -22.04 7.90
C VAL A 360 -2.54 -22.74 7.88
N PRO A 361 -2.11 -23.29 6.73
CA PRO A 361 -0.81 -23.94 6.62
C PRO A 361 0.36 -22.99 6.90
N GLN A 362 1.53 -23.56 7.21
CA GLN A 362 2.77 -22.81 7.25
C GLN A 362 3.00 -22.05 5.92
N GLY A 363 3.38 -20.78 6.03
CA GLY A 363 3.79 -19.96 4.89
C GLY A 363 2.65 -19.48 3.97
N ASP A 364 1.40 -19.67 4.38
CA ASP A 364 0.23 -19.30 3.59
C ASP A 364 0.06 -17.77 3.44
N TYR A 365 0.42 -17.00 4.48
CA TYR A 365 0.42 -15.53 4.42
C TYR A 365 1.69 -14.96 3.79
N SER A 366 2.83 -15.64 3.97
CA SER A 366 4.09 -15.33 3.30
C SER A 366 5.01 -16.53 3.32
N ARG A 367 5.70 -16.79 2.20
CA ARG A 367 6.71 -17.86 2.10
C ARG A 367 8.13 -17.43 2.44
N GLY A 368 8.34 -16.19 2.86
CA GLY A 368 9.68 -15.69 3.20
C GLY A 368 10.64 -15.57 2.02
N THR A 369 10.14 -15.66 0.79
CA THR A 369 10.90 -15.62 -0.46
C THR A 369 10.27 -14.62 -1.42
N ILE A 370 11.07 -14.11 -2.37
CA ILE A 370 10.57 -13.19 -3.39
C ILE A 370 9.89 -13.93 -4.54
N ASP A 371 10.41 -15.12 -4.86
CA ASP A 371 9.88 -15.98 -5.92
C ASP A 371 8.72 -16.82 -5.38
N ASN A 372 7.61 -16.85 -6.12
CA ASN A 372 6.46 -17.70 -5.80
C ASN A 372 5.92 -17.50 -4.37
N ASN A 373 5.74 -16.23 -3.96
CA ASN A 373 5.13 -15.86 -2.68
C ASN A 373 3.75 -15.21 -2.90
N PRO A 374 2.69 -16.02 -3.14
CA PRO A 374 1.35 -15.53 -3.44
C PRO A 374 0.56 -15.09 -2.20
N GLY A 375 1.18 -15.15 -1.02
CA GLY A 375 0.52 -14.84 0.25
C GLY A 375 0.05 -13.39 0.34
N ILE A 376 -0.84 -13.13 1.30
CA ILE A 376 -1.47 -11.82 1.50
C ILE A 376 -0.57 -10.79 2.18
N PHE A 377 0.53 -11.22 2.82
CA PHE A 377 1.46 -10.33 3.51
C PHE A 377 2.93 -10.62 3.16
N PRO A 378 3.34 -10.56 1.88
CA PRO A 378 4.66 -11.02 1.45
C PRO A 378 5.78 -10.02 1.76
N MET A 379 5.45 -8.73 1.87
CA MET A 379 6.41 -7.65 2.00
C MET A 379 5.88 -6.55 2.93
N LEU A 380 6.79 -5.88 3.64
CA LEU A 380 6.51 -4.78 4.56
C LEU A 380 7.30 -3.54 4.12
N PRO A 381 6.63 -2.43 3.75
CA PRO A 381 7.31 -1.17 3.42
C PRO A 381 8.01 -0.58 4.66
N THR A 382 9.28 -0.25 4.52
CA THR A 382 10.11 0.37 5.57
C THR A 382 10.45 1.82 5.28
N SER A 383 10.49 2.21 4.00
CA SER A 383 10.72 3.59 3.58
C SER A 383 9.98 3.88 2.27
N MET A 384 9.72 5.15 1.98
CA MET A 384 9.19 5.61 0.69
C MET A 384 10.09 6.69 0.09
N LEU A 385 10.12 6.76 -1.25
CA LEU A 385 10.87 7.73 -2.01
C LEU A 385 9.93 8.83 -2.51
N ALA A 386 10.01 9.98 -1.87
CA ALA A 386 9.33 11.20 -2.32
C ALA A 386 10.24 11.99 -3.27
N ILE A 387 9.67 12.58 -4.32
CA ILE A 387 10.37 13.46 -5.26
C ILE A 387 9.62 14.76 -5.50
N ARG A 388 10.35 15.77 -5.97
CA ARG A 388 9.84 17.07 -6.44
C ARG A 388 10.68 17.60 -7.59
N ASP A 389 10.16 18.62 -8.27
CA ASP A 389 10.85 19.35 -9.34
C ASP A 389 11.33 18.42 -10.47
N LEU A 390 10.48 17.49 -10.90
CA LEU A 390 10.77 16.56 -11.98
C LEU A 390 10.96 17.30 -13.30
N ARG A 391 12.07 17.00 -13.98
CA ARG A 391 12.36 17.42 -15.35
C ARG A 391 12.76 16.20 -16.15
N ILE A 392 12.12 15.98 -17.29
CA ILE A 392 12.49 14.95 -18.26
C ILE A 392 12.66 15.63 -19.60
N SER A 393 13.88 15.61 -20.14
CA SER A 393 14.18 16.15 -21.46
C SER A 393 14.62 15.05 -22.40
N ALA A 394 14.32 15.18 -23.68
CA ALA A 394 14.76 14.25 -24.71
C ALA A 394 14.63 14.87 -26.10
N SER A 395 15.13 14.17 -27.14
CA SER A 395 14.94 14.57 -28.53
C SER A 395 13.55 14.14 -29.02
N TRP A 396 12.50 14.76 -28.49
CA TRP A 396 11.12 14.35 -28.75
C TRP A 396 10.72 14.51 -30.21
N SER A 397 10.29 13.42 -30.84
CA SER A 397 9.71 13.49 -32.18
C SER A 397 8.37 14.25 -32.15
N GLN A 398 7.93 14.76 -33.30
CA GLN A 398 6.64 15.44 -33.38
C GLN A 398 5.47 14.53 -32.99
N ALA A 399 5.55 13.23 -33.31
CA ALA A 399 4.55 12.24 -32.90
C ALA A 399 4.57 12.02 -31.37
N ASP A 400 5.76 11.90 -30.78
CA ASP A 400 5.91 11.74 -29.33
C ASP A 400 5.41 12.98 -28.57
N ARG A 401 5.62 14.19 -29.10
CA ARG A 401 5.07 15.44 -28.52
C ARG A 401 3.54 15.43 -28.47
N ILE A 402 2.86 14.85 -29.46
CA ILE A 402 1.40 14.70 -29.45
C ILE A 402 0.98 13.68 -28.39
N THR A 403 1.71 12.57 -28.29
CA THR A 403 1.49 11.52 -27.27
C THR A 403 1.66 12.07 -25.85
N LEU A 404 2.70 12.88 -25.60
CA LEU A 404 2.98 13.48 -24.29
C LEU A 404 1.86 14.38 -23.79
N ARG A 405 1.18 15.14 -24.66
CA ARG A 405 0.04 15.98 -24.27
C ARG A 405 -1.14 15.22 -23.67
N ARG A 406 -1.22 13.91 -23.93
CA ARG A 406 -2.27 13.02 -23.41
C ARG A 406 -1.73 12.01 -22.40
N THR A 407 -0.45 12.10 -22.06
CA THR A 407 0.20 11.15 -21.16
C THR A 407 -0.19 11.47 -19.72
N LYS A 408 -0.76 10.48 -19.02
CA LYS A 408 -0.99 10.52 -17.58
C LYS A 408 0.27 10.09 -16.83
N TYR A 409 0.84 8.95 -17.24
CA TYR A 409 2.01 8.37 -16.58
C TYR A 409 3.14 8.07 -17.57
N LEU A 410 4.37 8.39 -17.15
CA LEU A 410 5.62 7.97 -17.76
C LEU A 410 6.40 7.14 -16.74
N GLY A 411 6.18 5.84 -16.74
CA GLY A 411 6.69 4.88 -15.78
C GLY A 411 6.20 5.21 -14.37
N PRO A 412 7.09 5.50 -13.41
CA PRO A 412 6.70 5.84 -12.05
C PRO A 412 6.25 7.31 -11.91
N PHE A 413 6.36 8.12 -12.95
CA PHE A 413 6.09 9.56 -12.86
C PHE A 413 4.66 9.89 -13.32
N ASP A 414 3.92 10.61 -12.48
CA ASP A 414 2.70 11.31 -12.90
C ASP A 414 3.09 12.61 -13.59
N VAL A 415 2.74 12.70 -14.86
CA VAL A 415 3.06 13.83 -15.75
C VAL A 415 1.79 14.53 -16.24
N SER A 416 0.64 14.22 -15.66
CA SER A 416 -0.66 14.75 -16.08
C SER A 416 -0.84 16.24 -15.82
N ALA A 417 -0.17 16.76 -14.79
CA ALA A 417 -0.13 18.18 -14.46
C ALA A 417 1.19 18.83 -14.89
N SER A 418 1.91 18.23 -15.85
CA SER A 418 3.20 18.74 -16.29
C SER A 418 3.06 19.84 -17.33
N ASP A 419 3.98 20.81 -17.26
CA ASP A 419 4.20 21.78 -18.32
C ASP A 419 5.20 21.20 -19.32
N PHE A 420 4.91 21.33 -20.61
CA PHE A 420 5.80 20.91 -21.68
C PHE A 420 6.38 22.14 -22.41
N ASN A 421 7.65 22.42 -22.16
CA ASN A 421 8.37 23.50 -22.84
C ASN A 421 9.39 22.92 -23.82
N GLN A 422 9.07 23.00 -25.12
CA GLN A 422 9.86 22.52 -26.26
C GLN A 422 10.28 21.05 -26.15
N ASP A 423 11.36 20.80 -25.40
CA ASP A 423 11.96 19.48 -25.23
C ASP A 423 11.99 19.00 -23.78
N THR A 424 11.42 19.75 -22.83
CA THR A 424 11.42 19.40 -21.40
C THR A 424 10.00 19.31 -20.84
N LEU A 425 9.71 18.16 -20.27
CA LEU A 425 8.54 17.87 -19.44
C LEU A 425 8.84 18.25 -17.99
N ARG A 426 8.01 19.10 -17.39
CA ARG A 426 8.22 19.66 -16.04
C ARG A 426 7.03 19.36 -15.14
N ALA A 427 7.27 18.68 -14.01
CA ALA A 427 6.27 18.49 -12.96
C ALA A 427 6.85 18.88 -11.59
N ASP A 428 6.31 19.93 -10.96
CA ASP A 428 6.83 20.49 -9.70
C ASP A 428 6.18 19.90 -8.44
N GLY A 429 5.11 19.13 -8.61
CA GLY A 429 4.35 18.49 -7.54
C GLY A 429 5.15 17.46 -6.75
N LEU A 430 4.67 17.15 -5.55
CA LEU A 430 5.20 16.09 -4.69
C LEU A 430 4.69 14.74 -5.18
N GLN A 431 5.58 13.78 -5.41
CA GLN A 431 5.21 12.44 -5.85
C GLN A 431 5.95 11.37 -5.06
N ILE A 432 5.27 10.28 -4.72
CA ILE A 432 5.91 9.05 -4.21
C ILE A 432 6.12 8.12 -5.39
N ILE A 433 7.39 7.92 -5.77
CA ILE A 433 7.75 7.14 -6.98
C ILE A 433 8.31 5.76 -6.66
N GLY A 434 8.51 5.44 -5.39
CA GLY A 434 9.05 4.15 -4.99
C GLY A 434 9.04 3.90 -3.49
N TRP A 435 9.34 2.66 -3.14
CA TRP A 435 9.28 2.13 -1.80
C TRP A 435 10.48 1.22 -1.55
N LEU A 436 11.03 1.28 -0.35
CA LEU A 436 11.89 0.22 0.16
C LEU A 436 11.02 -0.71 0.99
N SER A 437 10.95 -1.97 0.58
CA SER A 437 10.15 -2.99 1.25
C SER A 437 11.01 -4.18 1.62
N ARG A 438 10.75 -4.75 2.80
CA ARG A 438 11.42 -5.95 3.27
C ARG A 438 10.49 -7.16 3.13
N LEU A 439 11.02 -8.29 2.70
CA LEU A 439 10.32 -9.57 2.76
C LEU A 439 9.93 -9.87 4.21
N THR A 440 8.65 -10.19 4.41
CA THR A 440 8.20 -10.79 5.67
C THR A 440 8.77 -12.21 5.77
N PRO A 441 8.98 -12.75 6.98
CA PRO A 441 9.41 -14.14 7.14
C PRO A 441 8.31 -15.12 6.69
N VAL A 442 8.57 -16.43 6.83
CA VAL A 442 7.53 -17.44 6.64
C VAL A 442 6.40 -17.21 7.66
N LEU A 443 5.18 -16.95 7.19
CA LEU A 443 4.01 -16.64 8.00
C LEU A 443 2.79 -17.45 7.53
N PRO A 444 2.08 -18.14 8.45
CA PRO A 444 2.52 -18.54 9.79
C PRO A 444 3.81 -19.37 9.74
N PRO A 445 4.63 -19.39 10.81
CA PRO A 445 5.91 -20.08 10.80
C PRO A 445 5.80 -21.59 11.04
N LEU A 446 4.65 -22.10 11.51
CA LEU A 446 4.33 -23.51 11.66
C LEU A 446 2.92 -23.80 11.13
N SER A 447 2.68 -25.04 10.69
CA SER A 447 1.34 -25.55 10.43
C SER A 447 0.65 -25.92 11.74
N PRO A 448 -0.69 -25.87 11.82
CA PRO A 448 -1.42 -26.44 12.94
C PRO A 448 -1.13 -27.94 13.10
N PRO A 449 -1.08 -28.47 14.33
CA PRO A 449 -0.82 -29.87 14.62
C PRO A 449 -1.97 -30.81 14.22
#